data_AF-A0A3D3MPW8-F1
#
_entry.id   AF-A0A3D3MPW8-F1
#
_cell.length_a   1.000
_cell.length_b   1.000
_cell.length_c   1.000
_cell.angle_alpha   90.00
_cell.angle_beta   90.00
_cell.angle_gamma   90.00
#
_symmetry.space_group_name_H-M   'P 1'
#
loop_
_entity.id
_entity.type
_entity.pdbx_description
1 polymer ?
#
loop_
_entity_poly.entity_id
_entity_poly.type
_entity_poly.pdbx_seq_one_letter_code
_entity_poly.pdbx_strand_id
1 'polypeptide(L)'
;MNVADLKIKNLVEYKNQIYTITEIFQRAGQAYFVKIENDIHSVSVPADSIKPIKITEEWLQKFGFSRTYASDQRIRYERPETFIKYDIDLSSKKILEGLKIYGNAIKCKYIHEFQNIFSCLFGKEAALHMGYLKAES
;
A
#
# COMPACT_ATOMS: atom_id res chain seq x y z
N MET A 1 2.91 -9.97 -9.24
CA MET A 1 3.22 -8.53 -9.17
C MET A 1 4.08 -8.22 -10.38
N ASN A 2 3.77 -7.18 -11.16
CA ASN A 2 4.59 -6.80 -12.30
C ASN A 2 5.68 -5.83 -11.80
N VAL A 3 6.92 -6.02 -12.24
CA VAL A 3 8.04 -5.14 -11.86
C VAL A 3 7.80 -3.70 -12.32
N ALA A 4 7.11 -3.51 -13.46
CA ALA A 4 6.77 -2.19 -13.96
C ALA A 4 5.83 -1.39 -13.03
N ASP A 5 5.13 -2.07 -12.11
CA ASP A 5 4.24 -1.43 -11.13
C ASP A 5 4.99 -1.05 -9.84
N LEU A 6 6.26 -1.43 -9.69
CA LEU A 6 7.06 -1.12 -8.50
C LEU A 6 7.62 0.29 -8.57
N LYS A 7 7.60 0.96 -7.42
CA LYS A 7 8.28 2.24 -7.20
C LYS A 7 9.22 2.15 -6.01
N ILE A 8 10.21 3.04 -5.98
CA ILE A 8 10.99 3.30 -4.78
C ILE A 8 10.03 3.62 -3.64
N LYS A 9 10.37 3.14 -2.44
CA LYS A 9 9.60 3.15 -1.19
C LYS A 9 8.34 2.29 -1.14
N ASN A 10 8.03 1.53 -2.19
CA ASN A 10 7.01 0.49 -2.07
C ASN A 10 7.40 -0.55 -1.01
N LEU A 11 6.42 -0.98 -0.22
CA LEU A 11 6.56 -2.04 0.76
C LEU A 11 6.30 -3.39 0.10
N VAL A 12 7.20 -4.34 0.32
CA VAL A 12 7.17 -5.68 -0.26
C VAL A 12 7.56 -6.71 0.79
N GLU A 13 7.12 -7.95 0.59
CA GLU A 13 7.50 -9.07 1.44
C GLU A 13 8.65 -9.86 0.81
N TYR A 14 9.67 -10.16 1.60
CA TYR A 14 10.75 -11.06 1.22
C TYR A 14 11.11 -11.95 2.41
N LYS A 15 11.13 -13.28 2.21
CA LYS A 15 11.42 -14.27 3.27
C LYS A 15 10.61 -14.02 4.56
N ASN A 16 9.32 -13.77 4.42
CA ASN A 16 8.36 -13.51 5.52
C ASN A 16 8.67 -12.25 6.35
N GLN A 17 9.46 -11.32 5.82
CA GLN A 17 9.71 -10.02 6.42
C GLN A 17 9.29 -8.90 5.46
N ILE A 18 8.94 -7.75 6.03
CA ILE A 18 8.57 -6.56 5.27
C ILE A 18 9.83 -5.75 4.99
N TYR A 19 9.97 -5.30 3.76
CA TYR A 19 11.03 -4.43 3.31
C TYR A 19 10.49 -3.26 2.49
N THR A 20 11.28 -2.20 2.44
CA THR A 20 11.09 -1.04 1.58
C THR A 20 12.01 -1.17 0.37
N ILE A 21 11.49 -0.97 -0.85
CA ILE A 21 12.33 -0.88 -2.04
C ILE A 21 13.10 0.45 -2.00
N THR A 22 14.43 0.41 -2.06
CA THR A 22 15.29 1.60 -2.09
C THR A 22 15.85 1.88 -3.47
N GLU A 23 16.08 0.85 -4.27
CA GLU A 23 16.61 0.97 -5.65
C GLU A 23 15.97 -0.08 -6.56
N ILE A 24 15.79 0.25 -7.85
CA ILE A 24 15.34 -0.68 -8.90
C ILE A 24 16.33 -0.55 -10.06
N PHE A 25 16.89 -1.66 -10.50
CA PHE A 25 17.92 -1.65 -11.55
C PHE A 25 17.87 -2.94 -12.38
N GLN A 26 18.53 -2.92 -13.54
CA GLN A 26 18.63 -4.07 -14.44
C GLN A 26 20.09 -4.52 -14.50
N ARG A 27 20.33 -5.83 -14.43
CA ARG A 27 21.66 -6.41 -14.70
C ARG A 27 21.72 -6.98 -16.12
N ALA A 28 22.93 -7.19 -16.65
CA ALA A 28 23.14 -7.76 -17.98
C ALA A 28 22.31 -9.05 -18.15
N GLY A 29 21.47 -9.11 -19.20
CA GLY A 29 20.51 -10.22 -19.41
C GLY A 29 19.04 -9.89 -19.11
N GLN A 30 18.65 -8.61 -19.08
CA GLN A 30 17.28 -8.10 -18.99
C GLN A 30 16.50 -8.37 -17.69
N ALA A 31 17.03 -9.16 -16.74
CA ALA A 31 16.38 -9.38 -15.45
C ALA A 31 16.43 -8.12 -14.56
N TYR A 32 15.29 -7.74 -14.00
CA TYR A 32 15.19 -6.66 -13.02
C TYR A 32 15.53 -7.14 -11.62
N PHE A 33 16.26 -6.29 -10.90
CA PHE A 33 16.63 -6.46 -9.50
C PHE A 33 16.12 -5.27 -8.70
N VAL A 34 15.90 -5.52 -7.41
CA VAL A 34 15.55 -4.50 -6.44
C VAL A 34 16.53 -4.55 -5.29
N LYS A 35 16.93 -3.38 -4.78
CA LYS A 35 17.51 -3.27 -3.45
C LYS A 35 16.38 -3.03 -2.47
N ILE A 36 16.33 -3.85 -1.43
CA ILE A 36 15.30 -3.82 -0.40
C ILE A 36 15.96 -3.66 0.97
N GLU A 37 15.33 -2.86 1.82
CA GLU A 37 15.86 -2.48 3.12
C GLU A 37 14.78 -2.51 4.21
N ASN A 38 15.17 -2.99 5.39
CA ASN A 38 14.44 -2.85 6.64
C ASN A 38 15.43 -2.49 7.76
N ASP A 39 14.95 -2.42 9.01
CA ASP A 39 15.76 -1.99 10.15
C ASP A 39 16.98 -2.90 10.46
N ILE A 40 17.04 -4.10 9.87
CA ILE A 40 18.04 -5.15 10.18
C ILE A 40 18.92 -5.46 8.97
N HIS A 41 18.37 -5.42 7.75
CA HIS A 41 18.98 -5.95 6.55
C HIS A 41 18.79 -5.02 5.35
N SER A 42 19.84 -4.89 4.54
CA SER A 42 19.81 -4.25 3.22
C SER A 42 20.39 -5.24 2.21
N VAL A 43 19.59 -5.68 1.22
CA VAL A 43 19.97 -6.74 0.27
C VAL A 43 19.48 -6.42 -1.13
N SER A 44 20.21 -6.90 -2.14
CA SER A 44 19.77 -6.87 -3.54
C SER A 44 19.26 -8.24 -3.97
N VAL A 45 18.05 -8.29 -4.51
CA VAL A 45 17.38 -9.54 -4.90
C VAL A 45 16.72 -9.41 -6.29
N PRO A 46 16.53 -10.53 -7.01
CA PRO A 46 15.69 -10.55 -8.20
C PRO A 46 14.28 -10.03 -7.89
N ALA A 47 13.72 -9.20 -8.77
CA ALA A 47 12.42 -8.56 -8.52
C ALA A 47 11.23 -9.56 -8.54
N ASP A 48 11.41 -10.75 -9.10
CA ASP A 48 10.43 -11.85 -9.06
C ASP A 48 10.44 -12.64 -7.73
N SER A 49 11.47 -12.44 -6.91
CA SER A 49 11.61 -13.13 -5.60
C SER A 49 10.88 -12.43 -4.45
N ILE A 50 10.43 -11.19 -4.66
CA ILE A 50 9.63 -10.42 -3.70
C ILE A 50 8.13 -10.65 -3.93
N LYS A 51 7.35 -10.59 -2.86
CA LYS A 51 5.91 -10.82 -2.88
C LYS A 51 5.14 -9.54 -2.56
N PRO A 52 3.97 -9.33 -3.18
CA PRO A 52 3.10 -8.22 -2.81
C PRO A 52 2.48 -8.48 -1.44
N ILE A 53 2.33 -7.44 -0.64
CA ILE A 53 1.63 -7.50 0.65
C ILE A 53 0.15 -7.22 0.43
N LYS A 54 -0.74 -8.11 0.88
CA LYS A 54 -2.19 -7.90 0.79
C LYS A 54 -2.65 -6.82 1.78
N ILE A 55 -3.58 -5.97 1.37
CA ILE A 55 -4.21 -5.00 2.28
C ILE A 55 -5.05 -5.78 3.30
N THR A 56 -4.80 -5.50 4.57
CA THR A 56 -5.56 -6.01 5.72
C THR A 56 -6.07 -4.84 6.57
N GLU A 57 -6.98 -5.11 7.51
CA GLU A 57 -7.42 -4.10 8.48
C GLU A 57 -6.24 -3.48 9.23
N GLU A 58 -5.26 -4.28 9.66
CA GLU A 58 -4.05 -3.81 10.36
C GLU A 58 -3.26 -2.81 9.52
N TRP A 59 -3.14 -3.05 8.21
CA TRP A 59 -2.48 -2.11 7.30
C TRP A 59 -3.27 -0.82 7.11
N LEU A 60 -4.59 -0.93 6.97
CA LEU A 60 -5.46 0.25 6.85
C LEU A 60 -5.34 1.13 8.11
N GLN A 61 -5.35 0.55 9.30
CA GLN A 61 -5.14 1.27 10.56
C GLN A 61 -3.77 1.96 10.59
N LYS A 62 -2.69 1.30 10.16
CA LYS A 62 -1.35 1.90 10.05
C LYS A 62 -1.27 3.07 9.05
N PHE A 63 -2.15 3.08 8.04
CA PHE A 63 -2.28 4.20 7.09
C PHE A 63 -3.22 5.31 7.57
N GLY A 64 -3.74 5.20 8.80
CA GLY A 64 -4.62 6.19 9.41
C GLY A 64 -6.10 6.04 9.04
N PHE A 65 -6.51 4.89 8.51
CA PHE A 65 -7.92 4.61 8.28
C PHE A 65 -8.58 4.11 9.56
N SER A 66 -9.84 4.45 9.71
CA SER A 66 -10.71 3.94 10.76
C SER A 66 -11.90 3.22 10.15
N ARG A 67 -12.36 2.17 10.82
CA ARG A 67 -13.58 1.46 10.42
C ARG A 67 -14.79 2.32 10.74
N THR A 68 -15.53 2.77 9.74
CA THR A 68 -16.71 3.64 9.91
C THR A 68 -18.03 2.91 9.72
N TYR A 69 -18.02 1.75 9.08
CA TYR A 69 -19.22 0.95 8.85
C TYR A 69 -18.89 -0.54 8.75
N ALA A 70 -19.74 -1.39 9.32
CA ALA A 70 -19.64 -2.84 9.21
C ALA A 70 -21.05 -3.43 9.07
N SER A 71 -21.22 -4.32 8.09
CA SER A 71 -22.39 -5.17 7.93
C SER A 71 -21.99 -6.52 7.37
N ASP A 72 -22.94 -7.46 7.27
CA ASP A 72 -22.70 -8.78 6.68
C ASP A 72 -22.20 -8.74 5.22
N GLN A 73 -22.40 -7.60 4.53
CA GLN A 73 -22.05 -7.42 3.13
C GLN A 73 -20.73 -6.66 2.93
N ARG A 74 -20.38 -5.71 3.82
CA ARG A 74 -19.16 -4.90 3.68
C ARG A 74 -18.63 -4.35 4.98
N ILE A 75 -17.32 -4.15 5.02
CA ILE A 75 -16.63 -3.40 6.08
C ILE A 75 -15.92 -2.24 5.42
N ARG A 76 -16.31 -1.02 5.78
CA ARG A 76 -15.81 0.22 5.22
C ARG A 76 -14.79 0.87 6.15
N TYR A 77 -13.69 1.29 5.54
CA TYR A 77 -12.65 2.08 6.17
C TYR A 77 -12.55 3.44 5.50
N GLU A 78 -12.52 4.50 6.30
CA GLU A 78 -12.38 5.88 5.83
C GLU A 78 -11.24 6.58 6.58
N ARG A 79 -10.60 7.52 5.90
CA ARG A 79 -9.64 8.46 6.47
C ARG A 79 -10.09 9.87 6.06
N PRO A 80 -10.32 10.77 7.03
CA PRO A 80 -10.83 12.10 6.72
C PRO A 80 -9.81 12.90 5.91
N GLU A 81 -10.23 13.38 4.74
CA GLU A 81 -9.49 14.33 3.91
C GLU A 81 -10.48 15.40 3.42
N THR A 82 -10.04 16.66 3.35
CA THR A 82 -10.93 17.80 3.09
C THR A 82 -11.36 17.93 1.63
N PHE A 83 -10.59 17.37 0.69
CA PHE A 83 -10.73 17.64 -0.74
C PHE A 83 -10.97 16.39 -1.61
N ILE A 84 -10.95 15.19 -1.02
CA ILE A 84 -11.19 13.93 -1.74
C ILE A 84 -11.96 12.94 -0.88
N LYS A 85 -12.99 12.32 -1.46
CA LYS A 85 -13.76 11.26 -0.81
C LYS A 85 -13.31 9.90 -1.32
N TYR A 86 -12.83 9.06 -0.41
CA TYR A 86 -12.45 7.70 -0.70
C TYR A 86 -12.75 6.78 0.49
N ASP A 87 -12.99 5.51 0.18
CA ASP A 87 -13.21 4.45 1.16
C ASP A 87 -12.61 3.13 0.67
N ILE A 88 -12.29 2.23 1.59
CA ILE A 88 -11.82 0.88 1.26
C ILE A 88 -12.78 -0.13 1.87
N ASP A 89 -13.31 -1.00 1.00
CA ASP A 89 -14.19 -2.10 1.39
C ASP A 89 -13.38 -3.41 1.48
N LEU A 90 -13.22 -3.95 2.69
CA LEU A 90 -12.64 -5.27 2.96
C LEU A 90 -13.76 -6.31 3.16
N SER A 91 -14.38 -6.78 2.08
CA SER A 91 -15.37 -7.86 2.14
C SER A 91 -14.92 -9.08 1.35
N SER A 92 -14.90 -10.25 1.99
CA SER A 92 -14.70 -11.54 1.33
C SER A 92 -15.94 -11.99 0.54
N LYS A 93 -17.10 -11.38 0.82
CA LYS A 93 -18.39 -11.67 0.17
C LYS A 93 -18.60 -10.70 -1.01
N LYS A 94 -17.90 -11.06 -2.09
CA LYS A 94 -18.02 -10.65 -3.50
C LYS A 94 -19.15 -9.67 -3.81
N ILE A 95 -18.79 -8.42 -4.15
CA ILE A 95 -19.32 -7.58 -5.26
C ILE A 95 -18.54 -6.25 -5.32
N LEU A 96 -18.03 -5.71 -4.19
CA LEU A 96 -17.35 -4.40 -4.12
C LEU A 96 -16.09 -4.41 -3.23
N GLU A 97 -15.16 -5.34 -3.42
CA GLU A 97 -13.88 -5.35 -2.68
C GLU A 97 -12.90 -4.31 -3.26
N GLY A 98 -12.24 -3.53 -2.40
CA GLY A 98 -11.13 -2.66 -2.77
C GLY A 98 -11.38 -1.16 -2.55
N LEU A 99 -10.51 -0.35 -3.15
CA LEU A 99 -10.52 1.11 -3.04
C LEU A 99 -11.65 1.72 -3.88
N LYS A 100 -12.34 2.70 -3.32
CA LYS A 100 -13.29 3.56 -4.04
C LYS A 100 -12.90 5.02 -3.92
N ILE A 101 -12.98 5.75 -5.03
CA ILE A 101 -12.78 7.20 -5.05
C ILE A 101 -14.01 7.83 -5.71
N TYR A 102 -14.70 8.70 -4.97
CA TYR A 102 -15.99 9.26 -5.38
C TYR A 102 -17.01 8.19 -5.83
N GLY A 103 -17.01 7.03 -5.16
CA GLY A 103 -17.89 5.89 -5.47
C GLY A 103 -17.42 5.00 -6.63
N ASN A 104 -16.37 5.38 -7.37
CA ASN A 104 -15.81 4.57 -8.46
C ASN A 104 -14.84 3.54 -7.90
N ALA A 105 -15.06 2.27 -8.22
CA ALA A 105 -14.19 1.18 -7.81
C ALA A 105 -12.85 1.21 -8.56
N ILE A 106 -11.75 1.13 -7.81
CA ILE A 106 -10.39 1.05 -8.32
C ILE A 106 -9.81 -0.28 -7.86
N LYS A 107 -9.20 -1.00 -8.80
CA LYS A 107 -8.48 -2.24 -8.48
C LYS A 107 -7.29 -1.89 -7.58
N CYS A 108 -7.40 -2.25 -6.31
CA CYS A 108 -6.38 -2.04 -5.30
C CYS A 108 -6.54 -3.13 -4.24
N LYS A 109 -5.63 -4.12 -4.27
CA LYS A 109 -5.62 -5.29 -3.39
C LYS A 109 -4.35 -5.38 -2.57
N TYR A 110 -3.27 -4.77 -3.05
CA TYR A 110 -1.95 -4.85 -2.46
C TYR A 110 -1.42 -3.48 -2.02
N ILE A 111 -0.54 -3.50 -1.02
CA ILE A 111 0.01 -2.29 -0.39
C ILE A 111 0.74 -1.41 -1.40
N HIS A 112 1.53 -1.98 -2.31
CA HIS A 112 2.24 -1.19 -3.33
C HIS A 112 1.27 -0.44 -4.27
N GLU A 113 0.15 -1.05 -4.66
CA GLU A 113 -0.88 -0.40 -5.47
C GLU A 113 -1.49 0.78 -4.71
N PHE A 114 -1.82 0.56 -3.43
CA PHE A 114 -2.31 1.61 -2.52
C PHE A 114 -1.31 2.77 -2.40
N GLN A 115 -0.04 2.47 -2.11
CA GLN A 115 1.03 3.46 -1.99
C GLN A 115 1.19 4.29 -3.27
N ASN A 116 1.15 3.62 -4.42
CA ASN A 116 1.28 4.27 -5.72
C ASN A 116 0.11 5.20 -6.04
N ILE A 117 -1.12 4.75 -5.79
CA ILE A 117 -2.34 5.56 -5.99
C ILE A 117 -2.32 6.78 -5.06
N PHE A 118 -2.05 6.57 -3.77
CA PHE A 118 -2.05 7.66 -2.79
C PHE A 118 -0.91 8.65 -3.04
N SER A 119 0.28 8.18 -3.41
CA SER A 119 1.37 9.06 -3.82
C SER A 119 0.97 9.97 -5.00
N CYS A 120 0.25 9.42 -5.99
CA CYS A 120 -0.26 10.20 -7.12
C CYS A 120 -1.35 11.21 -6.73
N LEU A 121 -2.26 10.85 -5.82
CA LEU A 121 -3.37 11.74 -5.41
C LEU A 121 -2.94 12.88 -4.51
N PHE A 122 -1.99 12.62 -3.60
CA PHE A 122 -1.63 13.55 -2.54
C PHE A 122 -0.30 14.28 -2.79
N GLY A 123 0.46 13.89 -3.82
CA GLY A 123 1.79 14.46 -4.13
C GLY A 123 2.83 14.23 -3.03
N LYS A 124 2.47 13.51 -1.99
CA LYS A 124 3.29 13.08 -0.86
C LYS A 124 3.19 11.57 -0.80
N GLU A 125 4.29 10.91 -0.49
CA GLU A 125 4.26 9.47 -0.35
C GLU A 125 3.32 9.07 0.79
N ALA A 126 2.58 7.97 0.58
CA ALA A 126 1.75 7.37 1.60
C ALA A 126 2.65 6.74 2.67
N ALA A 127 3.28 7.58 3.49
CA ALA A 127 4.01 7.15 4.66
C ALA A 127 3.01 6.57 5.68
N LEU A 128 3.47 5.60 6.45
CA LEU A 128 2.73 5.12 7.62
C LEU A 128 2.42 6.34 8.50
N HIS A 129 1.14 6.51 8.86
CA HIS A 129 0.75 7.57 9.77
C HIS A 129 1.10 7.12 11.19
N MET A 130 2.40 7.08 11.51
CA MET A 130 2.85 7.03 12.90
C MET A 130 2.52 8.41 13.46
N GLY A 131 1.44 8.47 14.25
CA GLY A 131 0.71 9.69 14.60
C GLY A 131 1.60 10.89 14.89
N TYR A 132 1.59 11.87 13.99
CA TYR A 132 1.75 13.26 14.39
C TYR A 132 0.37 13.77 14.75
N LEU A 133 -0.04 13.51 15.99
CA LEU A 133 -0.92 14.43 16.69
C LEU A 133 -0.20 15.78 16.68
N LYS A 134 -0.61 16.67 15.77
CA LYS A 134 -0.38 18.09 15.99
C LYS A 134 -1.09 18.43 17.29
N ALA A 135 -0.32 18.65 18.34
CA ALA A 135 -0.71 19.60 19.36
C ALA A 135 -0.86 20.94 18.61
N GLU A 136 -2.09 21.38 18.42
CA GLU A 136 -2.36 22.78 18.13
C GLU A 136 -2.59 23.49 19.46
N SER A 137 -1.88 24.62 19.57
CA SER A 137 -1.65 25.48 20.72
C SER A 137 -2.90 26.11 21.32
#